data_AF-A0A959NBI4-F1
#
_entry.id   AF-A0A959NBI4-F1
#
_cell.length_a   1.000
_cell.length_b   1.000
_cell.length_c   1.000
_cell.angle_alpha   90.00
_cell.angle_beta   90.00
_cell.angle_gamma   90.00
#
_symmetry.space_group_name_H-M   'P 1'
#
loop_
_entity.id
_entity.type
_entity.pdbx_description
1 polymer ?
#
loop_
_entity_poly.entity_id
_entity_poly.type
_entity_poly.pdbx_seq_one_letter_code
_entity_poly.pdbx_strand_id
1 'polypeptide(L)'
;LLQGIILLFAGFLVFFLGIDYLGGTKIFWDLLPVSWKLPLANFNSPSDFNFVGIFWQDGIAGSVGFLFMNMGLVMRFMATKSVDEGRKAAVFNILFMLPLSAIVVGNAGWIGKAISITQPELVGPQSNPDSIFVIVANIISRPGVFGFIMAALTAALMSTVDTLINATAAVFLNDVYRPFRKMLKSKNNFTIKVDKQELLVARLASVFFTLIGVLAVIPFSTFPTVYEAHGFFHATLTPPLVTAIFLGVFWKKFTPAAVMATFIGGASFMVLGSYYPAALIKPIAHGTPFDASHPYSYISALYNIIVCVGVGVFAVYTTSQQKKIVAKIKALPYSKNVMMSILIFTAILFFIIFFNLLPLVLLIISAFSITVFVTISSEFYIKYDSSINTSGLTVWSIAKAKELFKGSKVNDEEGKKVKVTWKLKDDEDNTINFSNEDMEIMKAKVGDLVYLSDARKYLGGLKSVHSVYGDSHNEKGVVYFGNEALLNGVFEKDRILIAEKEM
;
A
#
# COMPACT_ATOMS: atom_id res chain seq x y z
N LEU A 1 11.36 13.82 -2.83
CA LEU A 1 10.82 15.08 -2.25
C LEU A 1 10.79 16.21 -3.28
N LEU A 2 11.92 16.56 -3.90
CA LEU A 2 12.00 17.64 -4.89
C LEU A 2 10.99 17.49 -6.04
N GLN A 3 10.86 16.29 -6.62
CA GLN A 3 9.88 16.00 -7.69
C GLN A 3 8.43 16.29 -7.24
N GLY A 4 8.06 15.97 -6.01
CA GLY A 4 6.72 16.24 -5.48
C GLY A 4 6.44 17.74 -5.31
N ILE A 5 7.44 18.50 -4.85
CA ILE A 5 7.33 19.97 -4.75
C ILE A 5 7.20 20.60 -6.14
N ILE A 6 8.01 20.14 -7.10
CA ILE A 6 7.96 20.60 -8.49
C ILE A 6 6.59 20.29 -9.12
N LEU A 7 6.04 19.10 -8.88
CA LEU A 7 4.71 18.73 -9.38
C LEU A 7 3.61 19.59 -8.77
N LEU A 8 3.62 19.79 -7.45
CA LEU A 8 2.65 20.67 -6.77
C LEU A 8 2.73 22.09 -7.35
N PHE A 9 3.94 22.62 -7.49
CA PHE A 9 4.16 23.92 -8.10
C PHE A 9 3.65 23.97 -9.55
N ALA A 10 3.95 22.97 -10.38
CA ALA A 10 3.50 22.90 -11.76
C ALA A 10 1.97 22.83 -11.88
N GLY A 11 1.29 22.04 -11.04
CA GLY A 11 -0.18 21.97 -11.09
C GLY A 11 -0.85 23.23 -10.52
N PHE A 12 -0.29 23.88 -9.50
CA PHE A 12 -0.78 25.21 -9.10
C PHE A 12 -0.54 26.26 -10.18
N LEU A 13 0.60 26.18 -10.87
CA LEU A 13 0.89 27.06 -11.99
C LEU A 13 -0.15 26.89 -13.12
N VAL A 14 -0.48 25.65 -13.49
CA VAL A 14 -1.57 25.34 -14.44
C VAL A 14 -2.89 25.93 -13.95
N PHE A 15 -3.21 25.77 -12.66
CA PHE A 15 -4.44 26.28 -12.11
C PHE A 15 -4.55 27.81 -12.22
N PHE A 16 -3.51 28.53 -11.81
CA PHE A 16 -3.50 30.01 -11.85
C PHE A 16 -3.47 30.54 -13.29
N LEU A 17 -2.67 29.93 -14.18
CA LEU A 17 -2.64 30.32 -15.59
C LEU A 17 -3.99 30.05 -16.28
N GLY A 18 -4.68 28.97 -15.93
CA GLY A 18 -5.98 28.66 -16.52
C GLY A 18 -7.07 29.63 -16.06
N ILE A 19 -7.04 30.05 -14.80
CA ILE A 19 -7.94 31.09 -14.28
C ILE A 19 -7.68 32.43 -14.97
N ASP A 20 -6.41 32.80 -15.13
CA ASP A 20 -6.01 34.03 -15.84
C ASP A 20 -6.46 34.01 -17.30
N TYR A 21 -6.23 32.88 -17.99
CA TYR A 21 -6.66 32.67 -19.37
C TYR A 21 -8.19 32.83 -19.56
N LEU A 22 -8.98 32.36 -18.60
CA LEU A 22 -10.44 32.50 -18.63
C LEU A 22 -10.95 33.90 -18.24
N GLY A 23 -10.07 34.82 -17.86
CA GLY A 23 -10.43 36.19 -17.46
C GLY A 23 -10.81 36.35 -15.98
N GLY A 24 -10.42 35.39 -15.13
CA GLY A 24 -10.49 35.51 -13.67
C GLY A 24 -11.36 34.46 -12.97
N THR A 25 -11.27 34.44 -11.64
CA THR A 25 -11.87 33.40 -10.77
C THR A 25 -13.39 33.35 -10.87
N LYS A 26 -14.04 34.51 -11.02
CA LYS A 26 -15.50 34.60 -11.10
C LYS A 26 -16.03 33.96 -12.39
N ILE A 27 -15.41 34.29 -13.52
CA ILE A 27 -15.80 33.72 -14.83
C ILE A 27 -15.57 32.21 -14.82
N PHE A 28 -14.38 31.77 -14.38
CA PHE A 28 -14.09 30.35 -14.20
C PHE A 28 -15.16 29.64 -13.36
N TRP A 29 -15.49 30.19 -12.19
CA TRP A 29 -16.48 29.59 -11.31
C TRP A 29 -17.85 29.54 -11.98
N ASP A 30 -18.31 30.62 -12.61
CA ASP A 30 -19.63 30.69 -13.24
C ASP A 30 -19.77 29.72 -14.42
N LEU A 31 -18.70 29.47 -15.18
CA LEU A 31 -18.68 28.52 -16.29
C LEU A 31 -18.80 27.05 -15.85
N LEU A 32 -18.41 26.71 -14.62
CA LEU A 32 -18.51 25.33 -14.15
C LEU A 32 -19.98 24.91 -13.91
N PRO A 33 -20.34 23.66 -14.25
CA PRO A 33 -21.66 23.12 -13.94
C PRO A 33 -22.01 23.24 -12.46
N VAL A 34 -23.27 23.56 -12.16
CA VAL A 34 -23.75 23.70 -10.76
C VAL A 34 -23.55 22.41 -9.97
N SER A 35 -23.72 21.24 -10.61
CA SER A 35 -23.48 19.94 -9.98
C SER A 35 -22.04 19.80 -9.46
N TRP A 36 -21.04 20.38 -10.11
CA TRP A 36 -19.64 20.26 -9.67
C TRP A 36 -19.32 21.16 -8.47
N LYS A 37 -20.20 22.12 -8.16
CA LYS A 37 -20.07 23.06 -7.03
C LYS A 37 -20.72 22.54 -5.76
N LEU A 38 -21.53 21.49 -5.86
CA LEU A 38 -22.28 20.93 -4.75
C LEU A 38 -21.58 19.69 -4.19
N PRO A 39 -21.49 19.54 -2.86
CA PRO A 39 -21.00 18.31 -2.27
C PRO A 39 -21.97 17.17 -2.61
N LEU A 40 -21.43 15.98 -2.90
CA LEU A 40 -22.22 14.76 -3.16
C LEU A 40 -23.21 14.88 -4.32
N ALA A 41 -23.00 15.81 -5.25
CA ALA A 41 -23.76 15.84 -6.49
C ALA A 41 -23.60 14.50 -7.22
N ASN A 42 -24.61 14.12 -8.03
CA ASN A 42 -24.56 12.88 -8.80
C ASN A 42 -24.37 11.63 -7.90
N PHE A 43 -25.15 11.55 -6.82
CA PHE A 43 -25.02 10.51 -5.79
C PHE A 43 -25.00 9.09 -6.37
N ASN A 44 -26.01 8.73 -7.16
CA ASN A 44 -26.15 7.41 -7.79
C ASN A 44 -26.36 7.47 -9.32
N SER A 45 -26.14 8.63 -9.94
CA SER A 45 -26.27 8.83 -11.38
C SER A 45 -25.20 9.80 -11.88
N PRO A 46 -24.62 9.60 -13.07
CA PRO A 46 -24.87 8.53 -14.05
C PRO A 46 -24.29 7.16 -13.62
N SER A 47 -24.65 6.07 -14.33
CA SER A 47 -24.27 4.69 -13.95
C SER A 47 -22.77 4.44 -13.97
N ASP A 48 -22.08 5.10 -14.88
CA ASP A 48 -20.66 5.03 -15.15
C ASP A 48 -19.83 5.90 -14.20
N PHE A 49 -20.32 7.05 -13.72
CA PHE A 49 -19.54 7.93 -12.86
C PHE A 49 -20.40 8.61 -11.78
N ASN A 50 -20.70 7.85 -10.72
CA ASN A 50 -21.46 8.33 -9.56
C ASN A 50 -20.64 8.35 -8.27
N PHE A 51 -21.01 9.25 -7.37
CA PHE A 51 -20.29 9.45 -6.11
C PHE A 51 -20.22 8.18 -5.25
N VAL A 52 -21.33 7.43 -5.12
CA VAL A 52 -21.36 6.23 -4.25
C VAL A 52 -20.40 5.16 -4.73
N GLY A 53 -20.37 4.90 -6.03
CA GLY A 53 -19.42 3.98 -6.64
C GLY A 53 -17.97 4.41 -6.40
N ILE A 54 -17.64 5.67 -6.69
CA ILE A 54 -16.30 6.23 -6.49
C ILE A 54 -15.89 6.17 -5.02
N PHE A 55 -16.81 6.46 -4.09
CA PHE A 55 -16.52 6.37 -2.66
C PHE A 55 -16.07 4.96 -2.25
N TRP A 56 -16.78 3.92 -2.70
CA TRP A 56 -16.42 2.54 -2.37
C TRP A 56 -15.17 2.05 -3.12
N GLN A 57 -15.03 2.45 -4.38
CA GLN A 57 -13.93 2.02 -5.23
C GLN A 57 -12.65 2.81 -4.95
N ASP A 58 -12.63 4.14 -5.08
CA ASP A 58 -11.44 4.96 -4.83
C ASP A 58 -11.24 5.29 -3.35
N GLY A 59 -12.31 5.63 -2.63
CA GLY A 59 -12.21 6.02 -1.23
C GLY A 59 -11.82 4.85 -0.32
N ILE A 60 -12.61 3.78 -0.35
CA ILE A 60 -12.41 2.62 0.53
C ILE A 60 -11.40 1.63 -0.06
N ALA A 61 -11.67 1.05 -1.23
CA ALA A 61 -10.76 0.03 -1.79
C ALA A 61 -9.43 0.66 -2.24
N GLY A 62 -9.49 1.75 -3.00
CA GLY A 62 -8.35 2.38 -3.66
C GLY A 62 -7.45 3.17 -2.72
N SER A 63 -7.99 3.90 -1.73
CA SER A 63 -7.19 4.75 -0.84
C SER A 63 -6.92 4.08 0.50
N VAL A 64 -7.97 3.79 1.28
CA VAL A 64 -7.81 3.15 2.60
C VAL A 64 -7.16 1.79 2.45
N GLY A 65 -7.70 0.95 1.57
CA GLY A 65 -7.18 -0.38 1.31
C GLY A 65 -5.72 -0.40 0.86
N PHE A 66 -5.39 0.46 -0.10
CA PHE A 66 -4.03 0.60 -0.60
C PHE A 66 -3.04 1.07 0.46
N LEU A 67 -3.42 2.00 1.35
CA LEU A 67 -2.55 2.47 2.44
C LEU A 67 -2.11 1.33 3.37
N PHE A 68 -2.98 0.35 3.65
CA PHE A 68 -2.65 -0.81 4.50
C PHE A 68 -1.81 -1.88 3.80
N MET A 69 -1.81 -1.90 2.46
CA MET A 69 -1.23 -2.99 1.67
C MET A 69 0.03 -2.59 0.89
N ASN A 70 0.13 -1.33 0.46
CA ASN A 70 1.16 -0.91 -0.48
C ASN A 70 2.54 -0.87 0.17
N MET A 71 3.40 -1.82 -0.22
CA MET A 71 4.76 -1.92 0.30
C MET A 71 5.60 -0.67 0.06
N GLY A 72 5.40 0.03 -1.06
CA GLY A 72 6.06 1.31 -1.36
C GLY A 72 5.77 2.40 -0.32
N LEU A 73 4.55 2.41 0.22
CA LEU A 73 4.10 3.33 1.26
C LEU A 73 4.55 2.88 2.65
N VAL A 74 4.44 1.58 2.95
CA VAL A 74 4.92 1.00 4.21
C VAL A 74 6.42 1.25 4.40
N MET A 75 7.23 1.09 3.35
CA MET A 75 8.67 1.41 3.40
C MET A 75 8.96 2.86 3.77
N ARG A 76 8.10 3.82 3.38
CA ARG A 76 8.27 5.22 3.76
C ARG A 76 7.99 5.44 5.25
N PHE A 77 7.01 4.74 5.82
CA PHE A 77 6.77 4.77 7.26
C PHE A 77 7.87 4.08 8.05
N MET A 78 8.43 2.97 7.54
CA MET A 78 9.56 2.29 8.18
C MET A 78 10.85 3.13 8.17
N ALA A 79 11.00 4.04 7.21
CA ALA A 79 12.12 4.97 7.15
C ALA A 79 11.91 6.23 8.01
N THR A 80 10.74 6.38 8.65
CA THR A 80 10.55 7.47 9.60
C THR A 80 11.37 7.22 10.84
N LYS A 81 11.79 8.32 11.47
CA LYS A 81 12.55 8.28 12.70
C LYS A 81 11.85 7.46 13.78
N SER A 82 10.63 7.83 14.12
CA SER A 82 9.85 7.15 15.15
C SER A 82 8.40 6.95 14.72
N VAL A 83 7.69 6.10 15.44
CA VAL A 83 6.24 5.89 15.25
C VAL A 83 5.46 7.21 15.37
N ASP A 84 5.89 8.11 16.26
CA ASP A 84 5.25 9.41 16.44
C ASP A 84 5.46 10.34 15.23
N GLU A 85 6.67 10.36 14.67
CA GLU A 85 6.94 11.09 13.42
C GLU A 85 6.17 10.47 12.23
N GLY A 86 6.02 9.15 12.20
CA GLY A 86 5.13 8.48 11.25
C GLY A 86 3.67 8.93 11.36
N ARG A 87 3.14 9.09 12.58
CA ARG A 87 1.78 9.62 12.82
C ARG A 87 1.65 11.06 12.36
N LYS A 88 2.61 11.93 12.70
CA LYS A 88 2.63 13.33 12.24
C LYS A 88 2.66 13.42 10.72
N ALA A 89 3.49 12.62 10.07
CA ALA A 89 3.57 12.55 8.62
C ALA A 89 2.23 12.11 7.99
N ALA A 90 1.58 11.08 8.56
CA ALA A 90 0.27 10.63 8.11
C ALA A 90 -0.82 11.71 8.27
N VAL A 91 -0.88 12.38 9.43
CA VAL A 91 -1.83 13.47 9.69
C VAL A 91 -1.60 14.63 8.73
N PHE A 92 -0.35 15.06 8.55
CA PHE A 92 -0.02 16.13 7.61
C PHE A 92 -0.42 15.77 6.17
N ASN A 93 -0.17 14.51 5.77
CA ASN A 93 -0.55 14.04 4.45
C ASN A 93 -2.08 14.08 4.25
N ILE A 94 -2.85 13.57 5.21
CA ILE A 94 -4.32 13.51 5.11
C ILE A 94 -4.94 14.92 5.16
N LEU A 95 -4.49 15.77 6.08
CA LEU A 95 -5.13 17.06 6.33
C LEU A 95 -4.73 18.13 5.30
N PHE A 96 -3.49 18.09 4.81
CA PHE A 96 -2.97 19.13 3.90
C PHE A 96 -2.64 18.58 2.52
N MET A 97 -1.80 17.56 2.42
CA MET A 97 -1.28 17.13 1.11
C MET A 97 -2.35 16.52 0.22
N LEU A 98 -3.30 15.73 0.74
CA LEU A 98 -4.38 15.14 -0.05
C LEU A 98 -5.32 16.21 -0.63
N PRO A 99 -5.84 17.19 0.13
CA PRO A 99 -6.62 18.29 -0.44
C PRO A 99 -5.85 19.13 -1.47
N LEU A 100 -4.60 19.49 -1.17
CA LEU A 100 -3.74 20.23 -2.10
C LEU A 100 -3.52 19.43 -3.40
N SER A 101 -3.24 18.13 -3.29
CA SER A 101 -3.05 17.25 -4.44
C SER A 101 -4.34 17.09 -5.26
N ALA A 102 -5.51 17.03 -4.61
CA ALA A 102 -6.78 16.98 -5.31
C ALA A 102 -7.01 18.22 -6.18
N ILE A 103 -6.65 19.41 -5.69
CA ILE A 103 -6.69 20.65 -6.48
C ILE A 103 -5.68 20.59 -7.64
N VAL A 104 -4.44 20.20 -7.36
CA VAL A 104 -3.34 20.13 -8.34
C VAL A 104 -3.61 19.12 -9.47
N VAL A 105 -4.29 18.01 -9.17
CA VAL A 105 -4.61 16.97 -10.16
C VAL A 105 -5.94 17.27 -10.88
N GLY A 106 -6.96 17.73 -10.15
CA GLY A 106 -8.30 17.98 -10.70
C GLY A 106 -8.43 19.26 -11.53
N ASN A 107 -7.57 20.27 -11.30
CA ASN A 107 -7.77 21.59 -11.88
C ASN A 107 -7.79 21.62 -13.42
N ALA A 108 -6.96 20.82 -14.09
CA ALA A 108 -6.91 20.85 -15.54
C ALA A 108 -8.21 20.34 -16.15
N GLY A 109 -8.89 19.39 -15.49
CA GLY A 109 -10.23 18.95 -15.88
C GLY A 109 -11.28 20.06 -15.71
N TRP A 110 -11.22 20.82 -14.61
CA TRP A 110 -12.11 21.96 -14.39
C TRP A 110 -11.88 23.09 -15.41
N ILE A 111 -10.62 23.46 -15.64
CA ILE A 111 -10.25 24.48 -16.63
C ILE A 111 -10.62 24.00 -18.04
N GLY A 112 -10.32 22.76 -18.39
CA GLY A 112 -10.69 22.15 -19.67
C GLY A 112 -12.19 22.18 -19.90
N LYS A 113 -13.00 21.92 -18.86
CA LYS A 113 -14.45 22.05 -18.95
C LYS A 113 -14.89 23.49 -19.23
N ALA A 114 -14.33 24.47 -18.52
CA ALA A 114 -14.64 25.87 -18.75
C ALA A 114 -14.26 26.32 -20.17
N ILE A 115 -13.08 25.94 -20.65
CA ILE A 115 -12.62 26.20 -22.03
C ILE A 115 -13.56 25.55 -23.05
N SER A 116 -14.03 24.32 -22.82
CA SER A 116 -14.95 23.65 -23.74
C SER A 116 -16.29 24.37 -23.94
N ILE A 117 -16.67 25.23 -22.98
CA ILE A 117 -17.90 26.02 -23.05
C ILE A 117 -17.64 27.34 -23.78
N THR A 118 -16.50 27.99 -23.51
CA THR A 118 -16.18 29.29 -24.10
C THR A 118 -15.58 29.18 -25.50
N GLN A 119 -14.81 28.13 -25.76
CA GLN A 119 -14.04 27.89 -26.98
C GLN A 119 -14.10 26.40 -27.37
N PRO A 120 -15.27 25.93 -27.87
CA PRO A 120 -15.46 24.52 -28.23
C PRO A 120 -14.49 24.02 -29.31
N GLU A 121 -13.93 24.92 -30.13
CA GLU A 121 -12.93 24.59 -31.14
C GLU A 121 -11.59 24.12 -30.56
N LEU A 122 -11.25 24.51 -29.33
CA LEU A 122 -10.02 24.12 -28.66
C LEU A 122 -10.18 22.84 -27.84
N VAL A 123 -11.32 22.70 -27.15
CA VAL A 123 -11.65 21.52 -26.35
C VAL A 123 -13.05 21.07 -26.71
N GLY A 124 -13.11 20.11 -27.64
CA GLY A 124 -14.38 19.57 -28.12
C GLY A 124 -14.97 18.51 -27.18
N PRO A 125 -16.27 18.19 -27.32
CA PRO A 125 -16.92 17.12 -26.53
C PRO A 125 -16.33 15.72 -26.77
N GLN A 126 -15.63 15.52 -27.89
CA GLN A 126 -15.01 14.25 -28.29
C GLN A 126 -13.51 14.18 -27.96
N SER A 127 -12.97 15.18 -27.26
CA SER A 127 -11.58 15.15 -26.82
C SER A 127 -11.35 14.00 -25.85
N ASN A 128 -10.24 13.26 -26.04
CA ASN A 128 -9.88 12.16 -25.15
C ASN A 128 -9.69 12.70 -23.71
N PRO A 129 -10.48 12.21 -22.71
CA PRO A 129 -10.37 12.63 -21.32
C PRO A 129 -8.96 12.51 -20.73
N ASP A 130 -8.21 11.47 -21.10
CA ASP A 130 -6.85 11.21 -20.60
C ASP A 130 -5.83 12.24 -21.11
N SER A 131 -6.16 12.95 -22.20
CA SER A 131 -5.29 13.97 -22.81
C SER A 131 -5.61 15.40 -22.35
N ILE A 132 -6.71 15.61 -21.61
CA ILE A 132 -7.19 16.95 -21.24
C ILE A 132 -6.14 17.75 -20.47
N PHE A 133 -5.40 17.11 -19.56
CA PHE A 133 -4.34 17.80 -18.82
C PHE A 133 -3.30 18.43 -19.77
N VAL A 134 -2.84 17.66 -20.76
CA VAL A 134 -1.81 18.11 -21.71
C VAL A 134 -2.36 19.18 -22.65
N ILE A 135 -3.60 18.99 -23.14
CA ILE A 135 -4.29 19.95 -24.01
C ILE A 135 -4.43 21.30 -23.30
N VAL A 136 -4.95 21.29 -22.06
CA VAL A 136 -5.14 22.51 -21.26
C VAL A 136 -3.81 23.18 -20.98
N ALA A 137 -2.79 22.42 -20.54
CA ALA A 137 -1.46 22.96 -20.31
C ALA A 137 -0.87 23.61 -21.57
N ASN A 138 -1.12 23.06 -22.76
CA ASN A 138 -0.67 23.62 -24.04
C ASN A 138 -1.37 24.94 -24.39
N ILE A 139 -2.69 25.01 -24.20
CA ILE A 139 -3.50 26.21 -24.51
C ILE A 139 -3.10 27.39 -23.63
N ILE A 140 -2.94 27.16 -22.32
CA ILE A 140 -2.77 28.25 -21.34
C ILE A 140 -1.30 28.66 -21.15
N SER A 141 -0.34 27.89 -21.67
CA SER A 141 1.09 28.09 -21.39
C SER A 141 1.88 28.54 -22.62
N ARG A 142 2.92 29.35 -22.37
CA ARG A 142 3.95 29.63 -23.39
C ARG A 142 4.93 28.44 -23.52
N PRO A 143 5.66 28.29 -24.64
CA PRO A 143 6.51 27.11 -24.90
C PRO A 143 7.48 26.72 -23.76
N GLY A 144 8.11 27.69 -23.10
CA GLY A 144 9.02 27.41 -21.98
C GLY A 144 8.31 26.88 -20.73
N VAL A 145 7.14 27.43 -20.40
CA VAL A 145 6.31 26.99 -19.25
C VAL A 145 5.68 25.63 -19.54
N PHE A 146 5.20 25.42 -20.77
CA PHE A 146 4.68 24.14 -21.22
C PHE A 146 5.74 23.03 -21.07
N GLY A 147 6.97 23.28 -21.54
CA GLY A 147 8.08 22.34 -21.38
C GLY A 147 8.38 22.02 -19.91
N PHE A 148 8.34 23.02 -19.03
CA PHE A 148 8.49 22.82 -17.59
C PHE A 148 7.38 21.94 -16.99
N ILE A 149 6.11 22.18 -17.35
CA ILE A 149 4.98 21.38 -16.87
C ILE A 149 5.09 19.92 -17.34
N MET A 150 5.44 19.71 -18.61
CA MET A 150 5.63 18.36 -19.15
C MET A 150 6.80 17.64 -18.45
N ALA A 151 7.92 18.34 -18.22
CA ALA A 151 9.05 17.78 -17.46
C ALA A 151 8.66 17.43 -16.01
N ALA A 152 7.88 18.28 -15.34
CA ALA A 152 7.37 18.01 -13.99
C ALA A 152 6.47 16.77 -13.95
N LEU A 153 5.56 16.63 -14.93
CA LEU A 153 4.68 15.47 -15.08
C LEU A 153 5.48 14.19 -15.32
N THR A 154 6.44 14.21 -16.27
CA THR A 154 7.30 13.06 -16.53
C THR A 154 8.14 12.67 -15.32
N ALA A 155 8.71 13.65 -14.60
CA ALA A 155 9.48 13.38 -13.39
C ALA A 155 8.63 12.78 -12.25
N ALA A 156 7.37 13.20 -12.11
CA ALA A 156 6.44 12.63 -11.16
C ALA A 156 6.06 11.18 -11.52
N LEU A 157 5.83 10.88 -12.81
CA LEU A 157 5.60 9.53 -13.28
C LEU A 157 6.79 8.62 -12.98
N MET A 158 8.01 9.07 -13.27
CA MET A 158 9.24 8.32 -12.96
C MET A 158 9.34 8.01 -11.46
N SER A 159 9.02 8.96 -10.58
CA SER A 159 9.04 8.73 -9.12
C SER A 159 8.13 7.58 -8.67
N THR A 160 6.93 7.50 -9.24
CA THR A 160 5.96 6.44 -8.93
C THR A 160 6.44 5.11 -9.51
N VAL A 161 6.87 5.09 -10.77
CA VAL A 161 7.40 3.89 -11.43
C VAL A 161 8.60 3.32 -10.66
N ASP A 162 9.56 4.17 -10.27
CA ASP A 162 10.73 3.77 -9.48
C ASP A 162 10.33 3.17 -8.13
N THR A 163 9.37 3.81 -7.44
CA THR A 163 8.86 3.31 -6.15
C THR A 163 8.22 1.93 -6.29
N LEU A 164 7.40 1.73 -7.34
CA LEU A 164 6.69 0.47 -7.56
C LEU A 164 7.60 -0.65 -8.05
N ILE A 165 8.57 -0.37 -8.94
CA ILE A 165 9.58 -1.35 -9.37
C ILE A 165 10.44 -1.80 -8.19
N ASN A 166 10.90 -0.85 -7.35
CA ASN A 166 11.67 -1.21 -6.17
C ASN A 166 10.84 -2.03 -5.17
N ALA A 167 9.55 -1.68 -4.99
CA ALA A 167 8.66 -2.44 -4.12
C ALA A 167 8.42 -3.87 -4.62
N THR A 168 8.17 -4.09 -5.92
CA THR A 168 7.96 -5.44 -6.48
C THR A 168 9.24 -6.27 -6.43
N ALA A 169 10.41 -5.68 -6.66
CA ALA A 169 11.69 -6.35 -6.50
C ALA A 169 11.93 -6.76 -5.03
N ALA A 170 11.60 -5.90 -4.07
CA ALA A 170 11.71 -6.20 -2.64
C ALA A 170 10.76 -7.34 -2.22
N VAL A 171 9.51 -7.33 -2.69
CA VAL A 171 8.53 -8.41 -2.48
C VAL A 171 9.05 -9.72 -3.08
N PHE A 172 9.53 -9.71 -4.32
CA PHE A 172 10.08 -10.91 -4.96
C PHE A 172 11.28 -11.46 -4.18
N LEU A 173 12.20 -10.61 -3.75
CA LEU A 173 13.37 -11.05 -3.00
C LEU A 173 12.99 -11.69 -1.66
N ASN A 174 12.11 -11.03 -0.90
CA ASN A 174 11.76 -11.44 0.46
C ASN A 174 10.75 -12.59 0.51
N ASP A 175 9.79 -12.61 -0.40
CA ASP A 175 8.64 -13.51 -0.30
C ASP A 175 8.73 -14.69 -1.29
N VAL A 176 9.51 -14.55 -2.37
CA VAL A 176 9.69 -15.61 -3.37
C VAL A 176 11.10 -16.18 -3.30
N TYR A 177 12.12 -15.37 -3.58
CA TYR A 177 13.50 -15.86 -3.72
C TYR A 177 14.08 -16.42 -2.43
N ARG A 178 14.02 -15.67 -1.31
CA ARG A 178 14.56 -16.12 -0.02
C ARG A 178 13.88 -17.41 0.49
N PRO A 179 12.54 -17.52 0.54
CA PRO A 179 11.86 -18.75 0.96
C PRO A 179 12.14 -19.93 0.03
N PHE A 180 12.11 -19.70 -1.29
CA PHE A 180 12.41 -20.75 -2.28
C PHE A 180 13.85 -21.25 -2.16
N ARG A 181 14.82 -20.34 -1.94
CA ARG A 181 16.23 -20.70 -1.70
C ARG A 181 16.40 -21.49 -0.40
N LYS A 182 15.71 -21.12 0.69
CA LYS A 182 15.72 -21.88 1.95
C LYS A 182 15.16 -23.29 1.78
N MET A 183 14.14 -23.45 0.94
CA MET A 183 13.58 -24.77 0.60
C MET A 183 14.57 -25.64 -0.18
N LEU A 184 15.33 -25.05 -1.10
CA LEU A 184 16.30 -25.75 -1.95
C LEU A 184 17.65 -26.04 -1.27
N LYS A 185 18.09 -25.20 -0.33
CA LYS A 185 19.40 -25.34 0.35
C LYS A 185 19.20 -25.50 1.85
N SER A 186 19.50 -26.70 2.37
CA SER A 186 19.60 -26.97 3.81
C SER A 186 20.72 -26.11 4.41
N LYS A 187 20.35 -25.20 5.32
CA LYS A 187 21.19 -24.39 6.21
C LYS A 187 22.53 -23.91 5.63
N ASN A 188 22.58 -22.68 5.13
CA ASN A 188 23.84 -21.92 5.08
C ASN A 188 23.65 -20.53 5.68
N ASN A 189 24.63 -20.14 6.50
CA ASN A 189 24.68 -18.86 7.19
C ASN A 189 24.76 -17.69 6.20
N PHE A 190 24.07 -16.60 6.57
CA PHE A 190 24.22 -15.30 5.93
C PHE A 190 25.70 -14.91 5.93
N THR A 191 26.27 -14.71 4.76
CA THR A 191 27.64 -14.20 4.58
C THR A 191 27.58 -13.07 3.58
N ILE A 192 28.55 -12.15 3.60
CA ILE A 192 28.62 -10.97 2.71
C ILE A 192 28.50 -11.32 1.21
N LYS A 193 28.86 -12.55 0.80
CA LYS A 193 28.66 -13.06 -0.57
C LYS A 193 27.18 -13.24 -0.93
N VAL A 194 26.31 -13.48 0.06
CA VAL A 194 24.86 -13.60 -0.10
C VAL A 194 24.24 -12.24 -0.43
N ASP A 195 24.65 -11.17 0.23
CA ASP A 195 24.06 -9.83 0.01
C ASP A 195 24.35 -9.30 -1.39
N LYS A 196 25.56 -9.51 -1.91
CA LYS A 196 25.90 -9.16 -3.30
C LYS A 196 25.07 -9.95 -4.31
N GLN A 197 24.79 -11.23 -4.04
CA GLN A 197 23.92 -12.06 -4.88
C GLN A 197 22.46 -11.61 -4.80
N GLU A 198 21.96 -11.31 -3.61
CA GLU A 198 20.59 -10.82 -3.40
C GLU A 198 20.37 -9.47 -4.09
N LEU A 199 21.38 -8.57 -4.06
CA LEU A 199 21.33 -7.32 -4.80
C LEU A 199 21.26 -7.54 -6.32
N LEU A 200 22.04 -8.47 -6.86
CA LEU A 200 21.96 -8.84 -8.29
C LEU A 200 20.58 -9.41 -8.63
N VAL A 201 20.03 -10.28 -7.79
CA VAL A 201 18.69 -10.85 -7.97
C VAL A 201 17.62 -9.75 -7.95
N ALA A 202 17.70 -8.81 -7.00
CA ALA A 202 16.77 -7.68 -6.93
C ALA A 202 16.84 -6.78 -8.18
N ARG A 203 18.05 -6.53 -8.72
CA ARG A 203 18.23 -5.78 -9.97
C ARG A 203 17.65 -6.52 -11.17
N LEU A 204 17.88 -7.84 -11.28
CA LEU A 204 17.31 -8.66 -12.35
C LEU A 204 15.79 -8.73 -12.26
N ALA A 205 15.24 -8.86 -11.05
CA ALA A 205 13.80 -8.81 -10.80
C ALA A 205 13.21 -7.46 -11.24
N SER A 206 13.90 -6.35 -10.94
CA SER A 206 13.49 -5.00 -11.36
C SER A 206 13.38 -4.90 -12.89
N VAL A 207 14.38 -5.38 -13.63
CA VAL A 207 14.36 -5.41 -15.11
C VAL A 207 13.21 -6.28 -15.61
N PHE A 208 13.04 -7.48 -15.04
CA PHE A 208 11.98 -8.41 -15.42
C PHE A 208 10.58 -7.82 -15.23
N PHE A 209 10.28 -7.25 -14.06
CA PHE A 209 8.98 -6.63 -13.80
C PHE A 209 8.76 -5.35 -14.61
N THR A 210 9.82 -4.61 -14.94
CA THR A 210 9.73 -3.47 -15.87
C THR A 210 9.25 -3.94 -17.25
N LEU A 211 9.85 -5.02 -17.79
CA LEU A 211 9.43 -5.58 -19.07
C LEU A 211 7.97 -6.05 -19.05
N ILE A 212 7.54 -6.72 -17.96
CA ILE A 212 6.13 -7.11 -17.78
C ILE A 212 5.22 -5.87 -17.75
N GLY A 213 5.61 -4.82 -17.03
CA GLY A 213 4.84 -3.57 -16.96
C GLY A 213 4.67 -2.90 -18.33
N VAL A 214 5.72 -2.90 -19.17
CA VAL A 214 5.63 -2.41 -20.55
C VAL A 214 4.70 -3.27 -21.40
N LEU A 215 4.79 -4.60 -21.29
CA LEU A 215 3.89 -5.51 -22.01
C LEU A 215 2.44 -5.39 -21.54
N ALA A 216 2.21 -5.03 -20.27
CA ALA A 216 0.88 -4.81 -19.73
C ALA A 216 0.17 -3.61 -20.37
N VAL A 217 0.86 -2.70 -21.07
CA VAL A 217 0.20 -1.61 -21.80
C VAL A 217 -0.80 -2.15 -22.85
N ILE A 218 -0.53 -3.33 -23.44
CA ILE A 218 -1.40 -3.95 -24.45
C ILE A 218 -2.82 -4.19 -23.90
N PRO A 219 -3.03 -4.99 -22.83
CA PRO A 219 -4.37 -5.16 -22.27
C PRO A 219 -4.92 -3.89 -21.62
N PHE A 220 -4.10 -2.97 -21.12
CA PHE A 220 -4.61 -1.71 -20.54
C PHE A 220 -5.16 -0.76 -21.62
N SER A 221 -4.65 -0.82 -22.85
CA SER A 221 -5.11 0.01 -23.97
C SER A 221 -6.52 -0.33 -24.47
N THR A 222 -7.12 -1.45 -24.02
CA THR A 222 -8.48 -1.82 -24.40
C THR A 222 -9.55 -1.14 -23.55
N PHE A 223 -9.18 -0.50 -22.44
CA PHE A 223 -10.11 0.25 -21.59
C PHE A 223 -10.40 1.63 -22.19
N PRO A 224 -11.63 2.16 -22.03
CA PRO A 224 -11.99 3.50 -22.53
C PRO A 224 -11.12 4.63 -21.97
N THR A 225 -10.75 4.54 -20.70
CA THR A 225 -9.85 5.50 -20.03
C THR A 225 -8.89 4.76 -19.09
N VAL A 226 -7.75 5.38 -18.81
CA VAL A 226 -6.80 4.88 -17.82
C VAL A 226 -7.43 4.84 -16.41
N TYR A 227 -8.31 5.79 -16.10
CA TYR A 227 -9.00 5.85 -14.81
C TYR A 227 -9.98 4.68 -14.62
N GLU A 228 -10.71 4.29 -15.67
CA GLU A 228 -11.59 3.13 -15.58
C GLU A 228 -10.81 1.81 -15.42
N ALA A 229 -9.70 1.66 -16.15
CA ALA A 229 -8.80 0.52 -15.96
C ALA A 229 -8.32 0.45 -14.50
N HIS A 230 -7.84 1.58 -13.96
CA HIS A 230 -7.43 1.69 -12.56
C HIS A 230 -8.55 1.24 -11.62
N GLY A 231 -9.77 1.71 -11.84
CA GLY A 231 -10.91 1.37 -11.01
C GLY A 231 -11.28 -0.11 -11.04
N PHE A 232 -11.26 -0.72 -12.23
CA PHE A 232 -11.49 -2.15 -12.40
C PHE A 232 -10.47 -3.01 -11.64
N PHE A 233 -9.18 -2.69 -11.76
CA PHE A 233 -8.13 -3.42 -11.05
C PHE A 233 -8.24 -3.26 -9.53
N HIS A 234 -8.54 -2.06 -9.05
CA HIS A 234 -8.73 -1.83 -7.63
C HIS A 234 -9.96 -2.58 -7.09
N ALA A 235 -11.08 -2.56 -7.81
CA ALA A 235 -12.28 -3.28 -7.43
C ALA A 235 -12.08 -4.81 -7.45
N THR A 236 -11.19 -5.33 -8.30
CA THR A 236 -11.02 -6.79 -8.48
C THR A 236 -9.91 -7.39 -7.60
N LEU A 237 -8.79 -6.71 -7.39
CA LEU A 237 -7.65 -7.29 -6.67
C LEU A 237 -7.57 -6.87 -5.21
N THR A 238 -8.00 -5.65 -4.90
CA THR A 238 -7.84 -5.05 -3.57
C THR A 238 -8.74 -5.69 -2.49
N PRO A 239 -10.02 -6.03 -2.74
CA PRO A 239 -10.93 -6.52 -1.70
C PRO A 239 -10.47 -7.74 -0.89
N PRO A 240 -9.98 -8.85 -1.50
CA PRO A 240 -9.52 -10.00 -0.72
C PRO A 240 -8.29 -9.66 0.13
N LEU A 241 -7.35 -8.87 -0.42
CA LEU A 241 -6.14 -8.44 0.29
C LEU A 241 -6.45 -7.54 1.47
N VAL A 242 -7.28 -6.51 1.26
CA VAL A 242 -7.69 -5.58 2.32
C VAL A 242 -8.47 -6.31 3.40
N THR A 243 -9.39 -7.20 3.02
CA THR A 243 -10.14 -8.00 3.98
C THR A 243 -9.20 -8.86 4.82
N ALA A 244 -8.24 -9.55 4.19
CA ALA A 244 -7.29 -10.39 4.90
C ALA A 244 -6.37 -9.60 5.85
N ILE A 245 -5.81 -8.48 5.39
CA ILE A 245 -4.92 -7.63 6.20
C ILE A 245 -5.72 -6.97 7.33
N PHE A 246 -6.84 -6.33 7.01
CA PHE A 246 -7.64 -5.58 7.99
C PHE A 246 -8.22 -6.52 9.05
N LEU A 247 -8.92 -7.59 8.66
CA LEU A 247 -9.45 -8.54 9.64
C LEU A 247 -8.33 -9.32 10.35
N GLY A 248 -7.21 -9.61 9.69
CA GLY A 248 -6.05 -10.24 10.34
C GLY A 248 -5.44 -9.38 11.46
N VAL A 249 -5.35 -8.06 11.24
CA VAL A 249 -4.78 -7.10 12.18
C VAL A 249 -5.73 -6.80 13.35
N PHE A 250 -7.03 -6.62 13.06
CA PHE A 250 -8.02 -6.18 14.04
C PHE A 250 -8.81 -7.33 14.71
N TRP A 251 -8.87 -8.52 14.11
CA TRP A 251 -9.67 -9.64 14.63
C TRP A 251 -8.80 -10.86 14.95
N LYS A 252 -8.44 -11.04 16.24
CA LYS A 252 -7.58 -12.14 16.73
C LYS A 252 -7.99 -13.56 16.31
N LYS A 253 -9.28 -13.76 16.01
CA LYS A 253 -9.83 -15.07 15.62
C LYS A 253 -9.72 -15.34 14.12
N PHE A 254 -9.25 -14.37 13.33
CA PHE A 254 -9.07 -14.52 11.90
C PHE A 254 -7.87 -15.43 11.62
N THR A 255 -8.15 -16.70 11.32
CA THR A 255 -7.13 -17.74 11.14
C THR A 255 -6.57 -17.74 9.71
N PRO A 256 -5.43 -18.42 9.44
CA PRO A 256 -4.95 -18.63 8.09
C PRO A 256 -5.98 -19.31 7.17
N ALA A 257 -6.84 -20.19 7.72
CA ALA A 257 -7.93 -20.78 6.97
C ALA A 257 -8.98 -19.75 6.51
N ALA A 258 -9.28 -18.75 7.35
CA ALA A 258 -10.15 -17.64 6.98
C ALA A 258 -9.54 -16.72 5.91
N VAL A 259 -8.22 -16.51 5.97
CA VAL A 259 -7.46 -15.80 4.91
C VAL A 259 -7.62 -16.56 3.58
N MET A 260 -7.27 -17.85 3.54
CA MET A 260 -7.36 -18.66 2.32
C MET A 260 -8.79 -18.73 1.76
N ALA A 261 -9.79 -18.83 2.63
CA ALA A 261 -11.19 -18.78 2.24
C ALA A 261 -11.56 -17.45 1.59
N THR A 262 -11.08 -16.34 2.14
CA THR A 262 -11.30 -15.00 1.59
C THR A 262 -10.67 -14.86 0.20
N PHE A 263 -9.47 -15.38 0.00
CA PHE A 263 -8.77 -15.34 -1.30
C PHE A 263 -9.43 -16.22 -2.36
N ILE A 264 -9.76 -17.46 -2.04
CA ILE A 264 -10.26 -18.42 -3.05
C ILE A 264 -11.79 -18.41 -3.11
N GLY A 265 -12.45 -18.54 -1.96
CA GLY A 265 -13.91 -18.50 -1.85
C GLY A 265 -14.46 -17.11 -2.16
N GLY A 266 -13.86 -16.05 -1.59
CA GLY A 266 -14.23 -14.67 -1.91
C GLY A 266 -14.04 -14.34 -3.39
N ALA A 267 -12.89 -14.67 -3.98
CA ALA A 267 -12.68 -14.48 -5.42
C ALA A 267 -13.68 -15.27 -6.28
N SER A 268 -14.11 -16.45 -5.85
CA SER A 268 -15.16 -17.21 -6.55
C SER A 268 -16.47 -16.41 -6.61
N PHE A 269 -16.89 -15.80 -5.50
CA PHE A 269 -18.07 -14.93 -5.48
C PHE A 269 -17.87 -13.64 -6.30
N MET A 270 -16.67 -13.06 -6.28
CA MET A 270 -16.35 -11.86 -7.09
C MET A 270 -16.48 -12.17 -8.59
N VAL A 271 -15.96 -13.31 -9.05
CA VAL A 271 -16.09 -13.76 -10.43
C VAL A 271 -17.57 -13.96 -10.79
N LEU A 272 -18.38 -14.56 -9.91
CA LEU A 272 -19.82 -14.66 -10.12
C LEU A 272 -20.52 -13.29 -10.21
N GLY A 273 -20.11 -12.34 -9.37
CA GLY A 273 -20.58 -10.96 -9.42
C GLY A 273 -20.30 -10.29 -10.78
N SER A 274 -19.14 -10.58 -11.37
CA SER A 274 -18.77 -10.07 -12.70
C SER A 274 -19.62 -10.66 -13.83
N TYR A 275 -19.98 -11.94 -13.76
CA TYR A 275 -20.83 -12.60 -14.78
C TYR A 275 -22.33 -12.30 -14.60
N TYR A 276 -22.78 -12.11 -13.35
CA TYR A 276 -24.20 -11.90 -13.02
C TYR A 276 -24.44 -10.61 -12.23
N PRO A 277 -24.03 -9.44 -12.75
CA PRO A 277 -24.11 -8.16 -12.05
C PRO A 277 -25.55 -7.77 -11.68
N ALA A 278 -26.52 -8.08 -12.54
CA ALA A 278 -27.94 -7.77 -12.32
C ALA A 278 -28.56 -8.56 -11.16
N ALA A 279 -28.07 -9.76 -10.87
CA ALA A 279 -28.60 -10.60 -9.79
C ALA A 279 -27.87 -10.35 -8.47
N LEU A 280 -26.55 -10.18 -8.52
CA LEU A 280 -25.69 -10.15 -7.32
C LEU A 280 -25.29 -8.75 -6.87
N ILE A 281 -25.06 -7.82 -7.80
CA ILE A 281 -24.59 -6.46 -7.48
C ILE A 281 -25.76 -5.48 -7.36
N LYS A 282 -26.78 -5.60 -8.24
CA LYS A 282 -27.97 -4.72 -8.22
C LYS A 282 -28.63 -4.54 -6.84
N PRO A 283 -28.80 -5.58 -6.00
CA PRO A 283 -29.46 -5.43 -4.70
C PRO A 283 -28.76 -4.43 -3.76
N ILE A 284 -27.44 -4.24 -3.94
CA ILE A 284 -26.61 -3.34 -3.14
C ILE A 284 -26.09 -2.14 -3.95
N ALA A 285 -26.62 -1.94 -5.16
CA ALA A 285 -26.15 -0.90 -6.06
C ALA A 285 -26.63 0.52 -5.69
N HIS A 286 -27.30 0.71 -4.55
CA HIS A 286 -27.77 2.01 -4.04
C HIS A 286 -28.58 2.83 -5.08
N GLY A 287 -29.33 2.15 -5.94
CA GLY A 287 -30.12 2.77 -7.01
C GLY A 287 -29.32 3.22 -8.23
N THR A 288 -28.04 2.84 -8.34
CA THR A 288 -27.24 3.07 -9.56
C THR A 288 -27.92 2.39 -10.76
N PRO A 289 -28.10 3.08 -11.89
CA PRO A 289 -28.68 2.47 -13.08
C PRO A 289 -27.76 1.40 -13.67
N PHE A 290 -28.35 0.41 -14.33
CA PHE A 290 -27.57 -0.62 -15.02
C PHE A 290 -27.05 -0.08 -16.36
N ASP A 291 -25.75 -0.18 -16.57
CA ASP A 291 -25.10 0.09 -17.84
C ASP A 291 -24.81 -1.24 -18.56
N ALA A 292 -25.18 -1.34 -19.84
CA ALA A 292 -24.94 -2.55 -20.64
C ALA A 292 -23.48 -2.69 -21.08
N SER A 293 -22.74 -1.59 -21.17
CA SER A 293 -21.35 -1.55 -21.58
C SER A 293 -20.40 -1.78 -20.39
N HIS A 294 -20.68 -1.14 -19.26
CA HIS A 294 -19.83 -1.13 -18.07
C HIS A 294 -20.67 -1.38 -16.80
N PRO A 295 -21.23 -2.59 -16.62
CA PRO A 295 -22.22 -2.86 -15.59
C PRO A 295 -21.63 -2.70 -14.20
N TYR A 296 -22.06 -1.66 -13.48
CA TYR A 296 -21.72 -1.43 -12.08
C TYR A 296 -20.23 -1.32 -11.79
N SER A 297 -19.42 -0.84 -12.74
CA SER A 297 -17.94 -0.85 -12.66
C SER A 297 -17.39 -0.38 -11.31
N TYR A 298 -17.90 0.74 -10.78
CA TYR A 298 -17.42 1.31 -9.52
C TYR A 298 -18.07 0.68 -8.28
N ILE A 299 -19.38 0.42 -8.31
CA ILE A 299 -20.08 -0.17 -7.16
C ILE A 299 -19.74 -1.66 -6.95
N SER A 300 -19.15 -2.31 -7.96
CA SER A 300 -18.60 -3.67 -7.85
C SER A 300 -17.57 -3.81 -6.71
N ALA A 301 -16.83 -2.74 -6.39
CA ALA A 301 -15.88 -2.73 -5.27
C ALA A 301 -16.58 -3.00 -3.93
N LEU A 302 -17.77 -2.41 -3.71
CA LEU A 302 -18.58 -2.66 -2.50
C LEU A 302 -19.01 -4.12 -2.44
N TYR A 303 -19.55 -4.65 -3.54
CA TYR A 303 -19.94 -6.07 -3.61
C TYR A 303 -18.77 -6.97 -3.27
N ASN A 304 -17.61 -6.74 -3.90
CA ASN A 304 -16.41 -7.55 -3.73
C ASN A 304 -15.90 -7.50 -2.28
N ILE A 305 -15.92 -6.33 -1.63
CA ILE A 305 -15.59 -6.20 -0.20
C ILE A 305 -16.58 -6.99 0.65
N ILE A 306 -17.90 -6.84 0.42
CA ILE A 306 -18.93 -7.53 1.21
C ILE A 306 -18.78 -9.04 1.12
N VAL A 307 -18.57 -9.60 -0.08
CA VAL A 307 -18.44 -11.06 -0.23
C VAL A 307 -17.14 -11.58 0.37
N CYS A 308 -16.01 -10.86 0.20
CA CYS A 308 -14.75 -11.23 0.85
C CYS A 308 -14.88 -11.22 2.38
N VAL A 309 -15.43 -10.13 2.95
CA VAL A 309 -15.68 -10.01 4.40
C VAL A 309 -16.65 -11.10 4.86
N GLY A 310 -17.75 -11.33 4.14
CA GLY A 310 -18.74 -12.34 4.46
C GLY A 310 -18.16 -13.75 4.50
N VAL A 311 -17.37 -14.11 3.49
CA VAL A 311 -16.66 -15.40 3.42
C VAL A 311 -15.64 -15.55 4.55
N GLY A 312 -14.85 -14.51 4.82
CA GLY A 312 -13.88 -14.50 5.92
C GLY A 312 -14.56 -14.66 7.28
N VAL A 313 -15.64 -13.91 7.53
CA VAL A 313 -16.47 -14.01 8.74
C VAL A 313 -17.05 -15.41 8.89
N PHE A 314 -17.64 -15.96 7.83
CA PHE A 314 -18.19 -17.32 7.82
C PHE A 314 -17.12 -18.37 8.16
N ALA A 315 -15.92 -18.25 7.60
CA ALA A 315 -14.80 -19.14 7.90
C ALA A 315 -14.37 -19.08 9.38
N VAL A 316 -14.39 -17.90 10.00
CA VAL A 316 -14.10 -17.73 11.44
C VAL A 316 -15.17 -18.39 12.30
N TYR A 317 -16.45 -18.17 12.01
CA TYR A 317 -17.55 -18.77 12.80
C TYR A 317 -17.60 -20.30 12.68
N THR A 318 -17.22 -20.84 11.52
CA THR A 318 -17.19 -22.29 11.28
C THR A 318 -15.90 -22.97 11.73
N THR A 319 -14.91 -22.23 12.25
CA THR A 319 -13.59 -22.77 12.65
C THR A 319 -13.69 -23.94 13.65
N SER A 320 -14.62 -23.90 14.61
CA SER A 320 -14.78 -25.03 15.57
C SER A 320 -15.25 -26.31 14.88
N GLN A 321 -16.15 -26.20 13.91
CA GLN A 321 -16.64 -27.33 13.13
C GLN A 321 -15.55 -27.88 12.20
N GLN A 322 -14.81 -26.99 11.53
CA GLN A 322 -13.67 -27.34 10.68
C GLN A 322 -12.64 -28.18 11.45
N LYS A 323 -12.26 -27.75 12.67
CA LYS A 323 -11.33 -28.50 13.54
C LYS A 323 -11.81 -29.90 13.87
N LYS A 324 -13.11 -30.07 14.18
CA LYS A 324 -13.71 -31.40 14.43
C LYS A 324 -13.66 -32.29 13.19
N ILE A 325 -13.97 -31.75 12.02
CA ILE A 325 -13.92 -32.48 10.75
C ILE A 325 -12.47 -32.88 10.42
N VAL A 326 -11.53 -31.95 10.52
CA VAL A 326 -10.11 -32.21 10.28
C VAL A 326 -9.54 -33.25 11.24
N ALA A 327 -9.94 -33.23 12.52
CA ALA A 327 -9.54 -34.25 13.48
C ALA A 327 -10.03 -35.65 13.07
N LYS A 328 -11.29 -35.76 12.62
CA LYS A 328 -11.83 -37.02 12.08
C LYS A 328 -11.08 -37.47 10.82
N ILE A 329 -10.78 -36.56 9.91
CA ILE A 329 -10.03 -36.88 8.68
C ILE A 329 -8.61 -37.34 9.03
N LYS A 330 -7.92 -36.66 9.95
CA LYS A 330 -6.56 -37.02 10.39
C LYS A 330 -6.49 -38.40 11.06
N ALA A 331 -7.59 -38.88 11.66
CA ALA A 331 -7.68 -40.22 12.22
C ALA A 331 -7.75 -41.34 11.16
N LEU A 332 -8.04 -41.01 9.89
CA LEU A 332 -8.11 -42.00 8.81
C LEU A 332 -6.70 -42.35 8.28
N PRO A 333 -6.41 -43.62 7.96
CA PRO A 333 -5.12 -44.04 7.40
C PRO A 333 -4.83 -43.41 6.02
N TYR A 334 -5.88 -43.06 5.26
CA TYR A 334 -5.78 -42.43 3.93
C TYR A 334 -6.05 -40.92 3.94
N SER A 335 -5.85 -40.26 5.09
CA SER A 335 -6.15 -38.83 5.29
C SER A 335 -5.58 -37.89 4.22
N LYS A 336 -4.33 -38.13 3.79
CA LYS A 336 -3.67 -37.34 2.73
C LYS A 336 -4.34 -37.49 1.37
N ASN A 337 -4.79 -38.70 1.01
CA ASN A 337 -5.44 -38.96 -0.27
C ASN A 337 -6.82 -38.29 -0.31
N VAL A 338 -7.59 -38.41 0.78
CA VAL A 338 -8.88 -37.71 0.94
C VAL A 338 -8.70 -36.20 0.77
N MET A 339 -7.67 -35.63 1.39
CA MET A 339 -7.42 -34.19 1.31
C MET A 339 -6.97 -33.75 -0.09
N MET A 340 -6.16 -34.55 -0.78
CA MET A 340 -5.79 -34.28 -2.18
C MET A 340 -7.02 -34.29 -3.09
N SER A 341 -7.94 -35.25 -2.90
CA SER A 341 -9.21 -35.28 -3.65
C SER A 341 -10.06 -34.03 -3.42
N ILE A 342 -10.14 -33.53 -2.18
CA ILE A 342 -10.83 -32.28 -1.85
C ILE A 342 -10.19 -31.09 -2.56
N LEU A 343 -8.85 -31.00 -2.59
CA LEU A 343 -8.15 -29.92 -3.29
C LEU A 343 -8.39 -29.95 -4.80
N ILE A 344 -8.29 -31.12 -5.42
CA ILE A 344 -8.55 -31.28 -6.86
C ILE A 344 -10.01 -30.90 -7.17
N PHE A 345 -10.96 -31.38 -6.36
CA PHE A 345 -12.37 -31.04 -6.54
C PHE A 345 -12.62 -29.54 -6.39
N THR A 346 -11.99 -28.90 -5.40
CA THR A 346 -12.05 -27.44 -5.21
C THR A 346 -11.52 -26.69 -6.43
N ALA A 347 -10.40 -27.13 -7.01
CA ALA A 347 -9.84 -26.53 -8.21
C ALA A 347 -10.77 -26.69 -9.43
N ILE A 348 -11.43 -27.85 -9.58
CA ILE A 348 -12.41 -28.09 -10.63
C ILE A 348 -13.63 -27.17 -10.45
N LEU A 349 -14.16 -27.02 -9.23
CA LEU A 349 -15.26 -26.11 -8.95
C LEU A 349 -14.88 -24.65 -9.26
N PHE A 350 -13.66 -24.24 -8.89
CA PHE A 350 -13.16 -22.90 -9.20
C PHE A 350 -13.07 -22.69 -10.72
N PHE A 351 -12.58 -23.69 -11.47
CA PHE A 351 -12.54 -23.66 -12.93
C PHE A 351 -13.94 -23.54 -13.54
N ILE A 352 -14.92 -24.29 -13.03
CA ILE A 352 -16.32 -24.22 -13.47
C ILE A 352 -16.91 -22.82 -13.27
N ILE A 353 -16.59 -22.16 -12.15
CA ILE A 353 -17.00 -20.78 -11.87
C ILE A 353 -16.27 -19.81 -12.79
N PHE A 354 -14.96 -19.97 -12.95
CA PHE A 354 -14.12 -19.08 -13.76
C PHE A 354 -14.54 -19.09 -15.24
N PHE A 355 -14.98 -20.22 -15.78
CA PHE A 355 -15.46 -20.31 -17.17
C PHE A 355 -16.99 -20.25 -17.30
N ASN A 356 -17.70 -19.99 -16.19
CA ASN A 356 -19.15 -19.86 -16.16
C ASN A 356 -19.91 -21.05 -16.81
N LEU A 357 -19.56 -22.28 -16.43
CA LEU A 357 -20.03 -23.50 -17.12
C LEU A 357 -21.38 -24.06 -16.61
N LEU A 358 -21.94 -23.52 -15.53
CA LEU A 358 -23.19 -24.01 -14.91
C LEU A 358 -24.22 -22.88 -14.72
N PRO A 359 -25.51 -23.20 -14.51
CA PRO A 359 -26.51 -22.23 -14.10
C PRO A 359 -26.16 -21.53 -12.78
N LEU A 360 -26.58 -20.27 -12.63
CA LEU A 360 -26.28 -19.40 -11.49
C LEU A 360 -26.46 -20.06 -10.11
N VAL A 361 -27.56 -20.78 -9.88
CA VAL A 361 -27.83 -21.42 -8.59
C VAL A 361 -26.78 -22.48 -8.25
N LEU A 362 -26.39 -23.31 -9.22
CA LEU A 362 -25.35 -24.32 -9.04
C LEU A 362 -23.96 -23.70 -8.86
N LEU A 363 -23.71 -22.58 -9.54
CA LEU A 363 -22.48 -21.82 -9.36
C LEU A 363 -22.36 -21.21 -7.96
N ILE A 364 -23.44 -20.65 -7.42
CA ILE A 364 -23.48 -20.14 -6.04
C ILE A 364 -23.20 -21.27 -5.03
N ILE A 365 -23.84 -22.44 -5.21
CA ILE A 365 -23.60 -23.63 -4.37
C ILE A 365 -22.13 -24.08 -4.49
N SER A 366 -21.56 -24.01 -5.69
CA SER A 366 -20.16 -24.34 -5.93
C SER A 366 -19.22 -23.37 -5.19
N ALA A 367 -19.51 -22.06 -5.19
CA ALA A 367 -18.72 -21.06 -4.46
C ALA A 367 -18.77 -21.27 -2.94
N PHE A 368 -19.94 -21.61 -2.38
CA PHE A 368 -20.06 -22.00 -0.97
C PHE A 368 -19.27 -23.28 -0.68
N SER A 369 -19.33 -24.27 -1.57
CA SER A 369 -18.61 -25.54 -1.43
C SER A 369 -17.09 -25.31 -1.45
N ILE A 370 -16.59 -24.47 -2.35
CA ILE A 370 -15.18 -24.04 -2.38
C ILE A 370 -14.79 -23.42 -1.05
N THR A 371 -15.60 -22.51 -0.50
CA THR A 371 -15.33 -21.87 0.79
C THR A 371 -15.15 -22.90 1.91
N VAL A 372 -16.06 -23.88 1.98
CA VAL A 372 -15.99 -24.96 2.99
C VAL A 372 -14.77 -25.86 2.77
N PHE A 373 -14.49 -26.27 1.54
CA PHE A 373 -13.35 -27.14 1.25
C PHE A 373 -12.02 -26.45 1.49
N VAL A 374 -11.86 -25.19 1.07
CA VAL A 374 -10.65 -24.40 1.28
C VAL A 374 -10.37 -24.23 2.77
N THR A 375 -11.38 -23.96 3.59
CA THR A 375 -11.19 -23.83 5.05
C THR A 375 -10.74 -25.16 5.68
N ILE A 376 -11.37 -26.28 5.31
CA ILE A 376 -11.00 -27.62 5.79
C ILE A 376 -9.57 -27.98 5.35
N SER A 377 -9.22 -27.76 4.09
CA SER A 377 -7.87 -28.04 3.57
C SER A 377 -6.82 -27.16 4.23
N SER A 378 -7.12 -25.88 4.43
CA SER A 378 -6.21 -24.95 5.09
C SER A 378 -5.95 -25.37 6.54
N GLU A 379 -6.99 -25.71 7.31
CA GLU A 379 -6.85 -26.20 8.70
C GLU A 379 -6.16 -27.57 8.78
N PHE A 380 -6.22 -28.39 7.72
CA PHE A 380 -5.49 -29.65 7.66
C PHE A 380 -3.97 -29.45 7.51
N TYR A 381 -3.55 -28.63 6.54
CA TYR A 381 -2.15 -28.44 6.17
C TYR A 381 -1.42 -27.37 6.99
N ILE A 382 -2.11 -26.28 7.37
CA ILE A 382 -1.50 -25.17 8.08
C ILE A 382 -1.53 -25.46 9.58
N LYS A 383 -0.35 -25.62 10.18
CA LYS A 383 -0.21 -25.67 11.64
C LYS A 383 -0.28 -24.24 12.17
N TYR A 384 -1.35 -23.91 12.88
CA TYR A 384 -1.58 -22.56 13.40
C TYR A 384 -1.84 -22.58 14.91
N ASP A 385 -1.01 -21.85 15.66
CA ASP A 385 -1.24 -21.53 17.07
C ASP A 385 -1.25 -20.01 17.23
N SER A 386 -2.36 -19.45 17.69
CA SER A 386 -2.49 -17.99 17.85
C SER A 386 -1.47 -17.39 18.83
N SER A 387 -1.03 -18.15 19.84
CA SER A 387 -0.07 -17.65 20.82
C SER A 387 1.32 -17.44 20.22
N ILE A 388 1.70 -18.31 19.27
CA ILE A 388 3.03 -18.30 18.64
C ILE A 388 2.99 -17.48 17.35
N ASN A 389 1.94 -17.61 16.54
CA ASN A 389 1.91 -17.11 15.18
C ASN A 389 1.32 -15.70 15.04
N THR A 390 0.48 -15.21 15.96
CA THR A 390 -0.16 -13.88 15.84
C THR A 390 0.13 -12.92 17.00
N SER A 391 0.76 -13.40 18.08
CA SER A 391 1.21 -12.53 19.16
C SER A 391 2.28 -11.55 18.66
N GLY A 392 2.05 -10.25 18.84
CA GLY A 392 2.90 -9.18 18.33
C GLY A 392 2.58 -8.73 16.90
N LEU A 393 1.62 -9.37 16.22
CA LEU A 393 1.21 -9.01 14.85
C LEU A 393 -0.19 -8.39 14.76
N THR A 394 -0.92 -8.35 15.88
CA THR A 394 -2.27 -7.75 15.96
C THR A 394 -2.26 -6.47 16.81
N VAL A 395 -3.23 -5.58 16.59
CA VAL A 395 -3.37 -4.31 17.33
C VAL A 395 -3.46 -4.52 18.84
N TRP A 396 -3.98 -5.66 19.25
CA TRP A 396 -4.16 -6.03 20.65
C TRP A 396 -2.86 -6.49 21.35
N SER A 397 -1.77 -6.64 20.61
CA SER A 397 -0.48 -7.14 21.10
C SER A 397 0.67 -6.21 20.72
N ILE A 398 0.39 -4.92 20.49
CA ILE A 398 1.38 -3.92 20.07
C ILE A 398 2.56 -3.82 21.04
N ALA A 399 2.33 -3.96 22.36
CA ALA A 399 3.42 -3.99 23.33
C ALA A 399 4.44 -5.10 23.02
N LYS A 400 3.95 -6.29 22.64
CA LYS A 400 4.80 -7.40 22.21
C LYS A 400 5.46 -7.12 20.87
N ALA A 401 4.77 -6.43 19.96
CA ALA A 401 5.34 -6.01 18.68
C ALA A 401 6.59 -5.12 18.89
N LYS A 402 6.51 -4.15 19.80
CA LYS A 402 7.65 -3.29 20.18
C LYS A 402 8.81 -4.10 20.76
N GLU A 403 8.53 -5.06 21.65
CA GLU A 403 9.58 -5.94 22.19
C GLU A 403 10.23 -6.82 21.11
N LEU A 404 9.44 -7.34 20.16
CA LEU A 404 9.96 -8.12 19.04
C LEU A 404 10.84 -7.28 18.12
N PHE A 405 10.45 -6.02 17.88
CA PHE A 405 11.24 -5.08 17.08
C PHE A 405 12.54 -4.72 17.79
N LYS A 406 12.50 -4.48 19.12
CA LYS A 406 13.68 -4.17 19.93
C LYS A 406 14.61 -5.37 20.14
N GLY A 407 14.04 -6.58 20.24
CA GLY A 407 14.71 -7.78 20.73
C GLY A 407 14.85 -7.87 22.25
N SER A 408 14.41 -6.86 23.00
CA SER A 408 14.49 -6.76 24.46
C SER A 408 13.26 -6.05 25.05
N LYS A 409 13.23 -5.89 26.39
CA LYS A 409 12.14 -5.14 27.04
C LYS A 409 12.20 -3.66 26.63
N VAL A 410 11.03 -3.10 26.35
CA VAL A 410 10.90 -1.69 25.95
C VAL A 410 11.21 -0.76 27.12
N ASN A 411 11.92 0.33 26.86
CA ASN A 411 12.20 1.40 27.80
C ASN A 411 11.46 2.69 27.40
N ASP A 412 10.19 2.80 27.78
CA ASP A 412 9.33 3.95 27.46
C ASP A 412 9.60 5.20 28.35
N GLU A 413 10.67 5.24 29.16
CA GLU A 413 10.98 6.43 29.99
C GLU A 413 11.34 7.65 29.11
N GLU A 414 10.62 8.77 29.22
CA GLU A 414 10.91 9.96 28.40
C GLU A 414 12.20 10.67 28.83
N GLY A 415 13.15 10.78 27.90
CA GLY A 415 14.41 11.51 28.05
C GLY A 415 14.49 12.79 27.22
N LYS A 416 15.60 13.53 27.33
CA LYS A 416 15.86 14.74 26.54
C LYS A 416 16.89 14.48 25.45
N LYS A 417 16.76 15.19 24.33
CA LYS A 417 17.75 15.22 23.24
C LYS A 417 19.06 15.82 23.73
N VAL A 418 20.17 15.20 23.39
CA VAL A 418 21.52 15.70 23.69
C VAL A 418 22.25 16.06 22.40
N LYS A 419 23.11 17.08 22.49
CA LYS A 419 24.02 17.47 21.42
C LYS A 419 25.40 16.93 21.74
N VAL A 420 25.95 16.16 20.82
CA VAL A 420 27.21 15.44 21.03
C VAL A 420 28.19 15.72 19.88
N THR A 421 29.47 15.77 20.24
CA THR A 421 30.58 15.61 19.31
C THR A 421 30.90 14.13 19.18
N TRP A 422 31.60 13.71 18.13
CA TRP A 422 31.82 12.30 17.88
C TRP A 422 33.29 11.95 17.68
N LYS A 423 33.65 10.72 18.06
CA LYS A 423 34.96 10.09 17.83
C LYS A 423 34.75 8.69 17.26
N LEU A 424 35.68 8.22 16.43
CA LEU A 424 35.66 6.86 15.93
C LEU A 424 36.19 5.90 16.99
N LYS A 425 35.52 4.76 17.12
CA LYS A 425 36.09 3.57 17.77
C LYS A 425 36.65 2.64 16.71
N ASP A 426 37.74 1.95 17.04
CA ASP A 426 38.41 0.97 16.17
C ASP A 426 37.68 -0.38 16.12
N ASP A 427 36.61 -0.54 16.89
CA ASP A 427 35.83 -1.78 16.99
C ASP A 427 34.81 -1.91 15.86
N GLU A 428 34.57 -3.15 15.41
CA GLU A 428 33.55 -3.50 14.41
C GLU A 428 32.14 -3.54 14.99
N ASP A 429 31.99 -3.34 16.31
CA ASP A 429 30.69 -3.42 16.97
C ASP A 429 29.75 -2.28 16.57
N ASN A 430 28.53 -2.64 16.19
CA ASN A 430 27.53 -1.73 15.62
C ASN A 430 26.80 -0.87 16.66
N THR A 431 27.28 -0.87 17.91
CA THR A 431 26.76 -0.08 19.01
C THR A 431 27.29 1.35 19.03
N ILE A 432 26.51 2.27 19.60
CA ILE A 432 26.92 3.66 19.83
C ILE A 432 27.07 3.88 21.33
N ASN A 433 28.26 4.30 21.75
CA ASN A 433 28.61 4.47 23.16
C ASN A 433 28.51 5.95 23.54
N PHE A 434 27.81 6.22 24.65
CA PHE A 434 27.55 7.57 25.15
C PHE A 434 28.11 7.74 26.58
N SER A 435 28.26 8.99 27.01
CA SER A 435 28.68 9.26 28.38
C SER A 435 27.60 8.87 29.40
N ASN A 436 28.00 8.52 30.62
CA ASN A 436 27.08 8.25 31.73
C ASN A 436 26.06 9.37 31.92
N GLU A 437 26.51 10.64 31.88
CA GLU A 437 25.64 11.80 32.02
C GLU A 437 24.66 11.94 30.85
N ASP A 438 25.12 11.71 29.61
CA ASP A 438 24.26 11.82 28.43
C ASP A 438 23.19 10.71 28.42
N MET A 439 23.55 9.49 28.85
CA MET A 439 22.62 8.38 29.02
C MET A 439 21.58 8.68 30.11
N GLU A 440 21.96 9.28 31.23
CA GLU A 440 21.01 9.72 32.26
C GLU A 440 20.04 10.79 31.74
N ILE A 441 20.54 11.80 31.01
CA ILE A 441 19.71 12.86 30.41
C ILE A 441 18.70 12.26 29.42
N MET A 442 19.13 11.28 28.62
CA MET A 442 18.28 10.57 27.66
C MET A 442 17.42 9.47 28.31
N LYS A 443 17.63 9.17 29.60
CA LYS A 443 17.08 7.98 30.29
C LYS A 443 17.27 6.69 29.47
N ALA A 444 18.43 6.58 28.85
CA ALA A 444 18.81 5.45 28.00
C ALA A 444 19.53 4.38 28.82
N LYS A 445 19.29 3.13 28.46
CA LYS A 445 19.93 1.94 29.02
C LYS A 445 20.67 1.21 27.90
N VAL A 446 21.69 0.43 28.26
CA VAL A 446 22.42 -0.41 27.31
C VAL A 446 21.42 -1.36 26.61
N GLY A 447 21.47 -1.44 25.29
CA GLY A 447 20.53 -2.21 24.48
C GLY A 447 19.25 -1.46 24.05
N ASP A 448 19.06 -0.20 24.46
CA ASP A 448 18.01 0.67 23.90
C ASP A 448 18.33 1.08 22.46
N LEU A 449 17.32 1.54 21.71
CA LEU A 449 17.53 2.08 20.36
C LEU A 449 17.84 3.57 20.39
N VAL A 450 18.84 3.96 19.59
CA VAL A 450 19.27 5.35 19.41
C VAL A 450 19.11 5.79 17.97
N TYR A 451 18.65 7.02 17.80
CA TYR A 451 18.73 7.74 16.54
C TYR A 451 19.70 8.90 16.65
N LEU A 452 20.75 8.84 15.84
CA LEU A 452 21.79 9.86 15.76
C LEU A 452 21.64 10.62 14.44
N SER A 453 21.66 11.95 14.50
CA SER A 453 21.41 12.80 13.32
C SER A 453 22.27 14.07 13.32
N ASP A 454 22.54 14.64 12.16
CA ASP A 454 23.18 15.94 12.05
C ASP A 454 22.32 17.04 12.71
N ALA A 455 22.95 17.95 13.48
CA ALA A 455 22.23 18.99 14.20
C ALA A 455 21.54 20.04 13.30
N ARG A 456 21.90 20.12 12.01
CA ARG A 456 21.27 21.04 11.05
C ARG A 456 19.86 20.54 10.70
N LYS A 457 18.84 21.36 10.97
CA LYS A 457 17.41 21.00 10.78
C LYS A 457 17.07 20.43 9.41
N TYR A 458 17.72 20.90 8.34
CA TYR A 458 17.44 20.48 6.96
C TYR A 458 18.26 19.26 6.48
N LEU A 459 19.32 18.87 7.21
CA LEU A 459 20.16 17.71 6.88
C LEU A 459 20.03 16.57 7.88
N GLY A 460 19.48 16.81 9.08
CA GLY A 460 19.40 15.82 10.15
C GLY A 460 18.75 14.50 9.73
N GLY A 461 17.69 14.54 8.92
CA GLY A 461 17.05 13.31 8.42
C GLY A 461 17.76 12.65 7.23
N LEU A 462 18.60 13.40 6.49
CA LEU A 462 19.38 12.88 5.36
C LEU A 462 20.74 12.31 5.82
N LYS A 463 21.22 12.79 6.97
CA LYS A 463 22.47 12.39 7.61
C LYS A 463 22.15 11.88 9.00
N SER A 464 21.67 10.65 9.06
CA SER A 464 21.27 9.99 10.29
C SER A 464 21.49 8.49 10.25
N VAL A 465 21.58 7.89 11.42
CA VAL A 465 21.66 6.44 11.58
C VAL A 465 20.84 5.99 12.79
N HIS A 466 20.15 4.86 12.63
CA HIS A 466 19.54 4.10 13.73
C HIS A 466 20.53 3.04 14.20
N SER A 467 20.70 2.91 15.51
CA SER A 467 21.61 1.94 16.12
C SER A 467 21.16 1.61 17.56
N VAL A 468 22.01 0.94 18.33
CA VAL A 468 21.76 0.46 19.69
C VAL A 468 22.75 1.13 20.66
N TYR A 469 22.29 1.53 21.84
CA TYR A 469 23.17 2.01 22.91
C TYR A 469 24.11 0.90 23.39
N GLY A 470 25.41 1.14 23.29
CA GLY A 470 26.46 0.29 23.87
C GLY A 470 26.80 0.68 25.31
N ASP A 471 27.91 0.15 25.82
CA ASP A 471 28.44 0.50 27.14
C ASP A 471 28.72 1.99 27.29
N SER A 472 28.54 2.50 28.49
CA SER A 472 28.74 3.90 28.80
C SER A 472 30.20 4.24 29.09
N HIS A 473 30.58 5.50 28.91
CA HIS A 473 31.91 6.03 29.24
C HIS A 473 31.84 7.33 30.04
N ASN A 474 33.00 7.88 30.43
CA ASN A 474 33.07 9.05 31.33
C ASN A 474 33.29 10.39 30.60
N GLU A 475 33.44 10.39 29.27
CA GLU A 475 33.67 11.61 28.49
C GLU A 475 32.36 12.30 28.09
N LYS A 476 31.95 13.34 28.83
CA LYS A 476 30.72 14.08 28.57
C LYS A 476 30.65 14.71 27.17
N GLY A 477 29.51 14.59 26.50
CA GLY A 477 29.25 15.26 25.22
C GLY A 477 30.03 14.70 24.03
N VAL A 478 30.65 13.52 24.21
CA VAL A 478 31.34 12.77 23.17
C VAL A 478 30.58 11.47 22.96
N VAL A 479 30.36 11.11 21.70
CA VAL A 479 29.80 9.81 21.29
C VAL A 479 30.85 9.03 20.52
N TYR A 480 30.96 7.73 20.80
CA TYR A 480 31.83 6.83 20.06
C TYR A 480 31.01 5.88 19.20
N PHE A 481 31.35 5.78 17.91
CA PHE A 481 30.73 4.82 16.99
C PHE A 481 31.73 4.34 15.94
N GLY A 482 31.47 3.14 15.40
CA GLY A 482 32.33 2.49 14.43
C GLY A 482 32.22 3.10 13.03
N ASN A 483 33.08 2.66 12.12
CA ASN A 483 33.14 3.19 10.75
C ASN A 483 31.85 2.91 9.95
N GLU A 484 31.12 1.84 10.27
CA GLU A 484 29.85 1.51 9.61
C GLU A 484 28.77 2.58 9.88
N ALA A 485 28.63 3.01 11.14
CA ALA A 485 27.71 4.08 11.52
C ALA A 485 28.09 5.42 10.88
N LEU A 486 29.39 5.71 10.72
CA LEU A 486 29.87 6.89 10.01
C LEU A 486 29.44 6.88 8.53
N LEU A 487 29.64 5.74 7.85
CA LEU A 487 29.30 5.59 6.43
C LEU A 487 27.80 5.61 6.19
N ASN A 488 27.02 4.93 7.04
CA ASN A 488 25.56 4.90 6.94
C ASN A 488 24.94 6.27 7.25
N GLY A 489 25.44 6.98 8.27
CA GLY A 489 24.97 8.31 8.64
C GLY A 489 25.53 9.45 7.77
N VAL A 490 26.56 9.19 6.96
CA VAL A 490 27.26 10.17 6.11
C VAL A 490 27.66 11.43 6.92
N PHE A 491 28.15 11.22 8.15
CA PHE A 491 28.48 12.31 9.06
C PHE A 491 29.74 13.06 8.61
N GLU A 492 29.74 14.38 8.78
CA GLU A 492 30.90 15.23 8.52
C GLU A 492 31.77 15.36 9.77
N LYS A 493 33.08 15.38 9.57
CA LYS A 493 34.05 15.62 10.64
C LYS A 493 33.79 16.98 11.31
N ASP A 494 33.96 17.03 12.63
CA ASP A 494 33.82 18.24 13.47
C ASP A 494 32.41 18.86 13.50
N ARG A 495 31.38 18.11 13.06
CA ARG A 495 29.97 18.51 13.19
C ARG A 495 29.33 17.94 14.43
N ILE A 496 28.47 18.75 15.03
CA ILE A 496 27.63 18.37 16.17
C ILE A 496 26.49 17.49 15.68
N LEU A 497 26.25 16.41 16.40
CA LEU A 497 25.14 15.50 16.19
C LEU A 497 24.10 15.67 17.31
N ILE A 498 22.85 15.32 17.00
CA ILE A 498 21.76 15.20 17.97
C ILE A 498 21.47 13.73 18.14
N ALA A 499 21.55 13.26 19.38
CA ALA A 499 21.13 11.92 19.77
C ALA A 499 19.76 11.97 20.45
N GLU A 500 18.92 11.00 20.11
CA GLU A 500 17.60 10.79 20.70
C GLU A 500 17.39 9.30 20.97
N LYS A 501 16.90 8.97 22.17
CA LYS A 501 16.44 7.62 22.49
C LYS A 501 15.07 7.39 21.86
N GLU A 502 14.91 6.24 21.21
CA GLU A 502 13.63 5.85 20.62
C GLU A 502 12.82 4.90 21.51
N MET A 503 13.42 3.80 21.98
CA MET A 503 12.70 2.73 22.71
C MET A 503 13.59 1.74 23.47
#